data_AF-A0A2V7WBL3-F1
#
_entry.id   AF-A0A2V7WBL3-F1
#
_cell.length_a   1.000
_cell.length_b   1.000
_cell.length_c   1.000
_cell.angle_alpha   90.00
_cell.angle_beta   90.00
_cell.angle_gamma   90.00
#
_symmetry.space_group_name_H-M   'P 1'
#
loop_
_entity.id
_entity.type
_entity.pdbx_description
1 polymer ?
#
loop_
_entity_poly.entity_id
_entity_poly.type
_entity_poly.pdbx_seq_one_letter_code
_entity_poly.pdbx_strand_id
1 'polypeptide(L)'
;MPKFEYESQVEVPSAFFERRRLRRVRMIVELTLNLISSDRTVSHREARCLVECARKAILELFPGFEARYERVVEPYFMRVLQQRWPEEELRFTSPYETVN
;
A
#
# COMPACT_ATOMS: atom_id res chain seq x y z
N MET A 1 34.78 -3.62 -26.71
CA MET A 1 34.11 -3.23 -25.45
C MET A 1 32.80 -4.01 -25.37
N PRO A 2 32.69 -5.10 -24.60
CA PRO A 2 31.43 -5.81 -24.45
C PRO A 2 30.51 -5.05 -23.49
N LYS A 3 29.32 -4.66 -23.98
CA LYS A 3 28.22 -4.16 -23.16
C LYS A 3 27.78 -5.31 -22.26
N PHE A 4 27.95 -5.14 -20.95
CA PHE A 4 27.28 -5.98 -19.97
C PHE A 4 25.77 -5.77 -20.15
N GLU A 5 25.13 -6.66 -20.89
CA GLU A 5 23.71 -6.90 -20.75
C GLU A 5 23.50 -7.40 -19.33
N TYR A 6 22.94 -6.53 -18.49
CA TYR A 6 22.42 -6.92 -17.19
C TYR A 6 21.20 -7.78 -17.50
N GLU A 7 21.43 -9.08 -17.69
CA GLU A 7 20.36 -10.06 -17.61
C GLU A 7 19.65 -9.79 -16.29
N SER A 8 18.44 -9.20 -16.37
CA SER A 8 17.56 -9.11 -15.23
C SER A 8 17.36 -10.55 -14.80
N GLN A 9 18.01 -10.94 -13.71
CA GLN A 9 17.84 -12.26 -13.13
C GLN A 9 16.34 -12.45 -12.93
N VAL A 10 15.71 -13.23 -13.80
CA VAL A 10 14.36 -13.70 -13.59
C VAL A 10 14.51 -14.71 -12.45
N GLU A 11 14.47 -14.21 -11.22
CA GLU A 11 14.38 -15.05 -10.03
C GLU A 11 13.15 -15.93 -10.25
N VAL A 12 13.39 -17.20 -10.56
CA VAL A 12 12.33 -18.20 -10.68
C VAL A 12 11.65 -18.24 -9.31
N PRO A 13 10.39 -17.79 -9.17
CA PRO A 13 9.79 -17.68 -7.84
C PRO A 13 9.59 -19.09 -7.29
N SER A 14 10.43 -19.50 -6.35
CA SER A 14 10.13 -20.70 -5.57
C SER A 14 8.92 -20.38 -4.70
N ALA A 15 7.92 -21.26 -4.71
CA ALA A 15 6.66 -21.10 -3.97
C ALA A 15 6.87 -20.76 -2.48
N PHE A 16 8.02 -21.12 -1.91
CA PHE A 16 8.41 -20.72 -0.57
C PHE A 16 8.64 -19.21 -0.42
N PHE A 17 9.39 -18.59 -1.34
CA PHE A 17 9.66 -17.16 -1.33
C PHE A 17 8.40 -16.35 -1.60
N GLU A 18 7.54 -16.79 -2.51
CA GLU A 18 6.24 -16.17 -2.76
C GLU A 18 5.35 -16.18 -1.51
N ARG A 19 5.22 -17.34 -0.84
CA ARG A 19 4.46 -17.45 0.41
C ARG A 19 5.04 -16.55 1.50
N ARG A 20 6.36 -16.44 1.61
CA ARG A 20 7.02 -15.55 2.58
C ARG A 20 6.75 -14.08 2.26
N ARG A 21 6.78 -13.69 0.99
CA ARG A 21 6.48 -12.34 0.53
C ARG A 21 5.03 -11.97 0.82
N LEU A 22 4.08 -12.83 0.48
CA LEU A 22 2.65 -12.62 0.78
C LEU A 22 2.37 -12.49 2.29
N ARG A 23 3.03 -13.31 3.13
CA ARG A 23 2.92 -13.17 4.59
C ARG A 23 3.41 -11.80 5.09
N ARG A 24 4.50 -11.27 4.51
CA ARG A 24 5.01 -9.93 4.86
C ARG A 24 4.05 -8.82 4.44
N VAL A 25 3.52 -8.89 3.22
CA VAL A 25 2.51 -7.94 2.75
C VAL A 25 1.31 -7.94 3.68
N ARG A 26 0.78 -9.13 4.01
CA ARG A 26 -0.33 -9.28 4.95
C ARG A 26 -0.03 -8.65 6.31
N MET A 27 1.16 -8.91 6.86
CA MET A 27 1.60 -8.35 8.14
C MET A 27 1.65 -6.82 8.11
N ILE A 28 2.22 -6.22 7.06
CA ILE A 28 2.27 -4.76 6.90
C ILE A 28 0.85 -4.19 6.88
N VAL A 29 -0.04 -4.76 6.06
CA VAL A 29 -1.43 -4.31 5.94
C VAL A 29 -2.15 -4.40 7.29
N GLU A 30 -2.09 -5.56 7.96
CA GLU A 30 -2.76 -5.77 9.26
C GLU A 30 -2.25 -4.82 10.34
N LEU A 31 -0.92 -4.61 10.42
CA LEU A 31 -0.33 -3.69 11.40
C LEU A 31 -0.75 -2.24 11.14
N THR A 32 -0.69 -1.78 9.89
CA THR A 32 -1.09 -0.43 9.53
C THR A 32 -2.58 -0.20 9.77
N LEU A 33 -3.44 -1.16 9.41
CA LEU A 33 -4.87 -1.08 9.69
C LEU A 33 -5.15 -1.00 11.20
N ASN A 34 -4.52 -1.88 11.99
CA ASN A 34 -4.72 -1.91 13.44
C ASN A 34 -4.24 -0.62 14.13
N LEU A 35 -3.12 -0.06 13.68
CA LEU A 35 -2.61 1.21 14.19
C LEU A 35 -3.58 2.35 13.89
N ILE A 36 -4.03 2.46 12.63
CA ILE A 36 -4.98 3.49 12.20
C ILE A 36 -6.36 3.29 12.84
N SER A 37 -6.80 2.07 13.13
CA SER A 37 -8.10 1.85 13.75
C SER A 37 -8.10 2.09 15.26
N SER A 38 -7.02 1.74 15.94
CA SER A 38 -7.01 1.61 17.41
C SER A 38 -6.43 2.82 18.13
N ASP A 39 -5.38 3.43 17.60
CA ASP A 39 -4.70 4.52 18.29
C ASP A 39 -5.41 5.85 18.03
N ARG A 40 -6.14 6.37 19.04
CA ARG A 40 -6.90 7.62 18.96
C ARG A 40 -6.04 8.89 18.83
N THR A 41 -4.74 8.81 19.08
CA THR A 41 -3.83 9.96 18.99
C THR A 41 -3.38 10.26 17.57
N VAL A 42 -3.40 9.25 16.69
CA VAL A 42 -3.09 9.40 15.26
C VAL A 42 -4.07 10.36 14.62
N SER A 43 -3.57 11.40 13.96
CA SER A 43 -4.33 12.35 13.14
C SER A 43 -4.60 11.80 11.73
N HIS A 44 -5.56 12.40 11.01
CA HIS A 44 -5.87 12.03 9.62
C HIS A 44 -4.63 12.10 8.70
N ARG A 45 -3.84 13.17 8.82
CA ARG A 45 -2.60 13.37 8.05
C ARG A 45 -1.57 12.28 8.32
N GLU A 46 -1.39 11.92 9.60
CA GLU A 46 -0.48 10.83 9.98
C GLU A 46 -0.98 9.48 9.48
N ALA A 47 -2.28 9.21 9.57
CA ALA A 47 -2.87 7.98 9.04
C ALA A 47 -2.65 7.85 7.51
N ARG A 48 -2.85 8.93 6.75
CA ARG A 48 -2.52 8.98 5.31
C ARG A 48 -1.03 8.74 5.06
N CYS A 49 -0.16 9.36 5.86
CA CYS A 49 1.28 9.12 5.77
C CYS A 49 1.64 7.64 6.04
N LEU A 50 1.00 7.01 7.02
CA LEU A 50 1.17 5.59 7.32
C LEU A 50 0.73 4.69 6.15
N VAL A 51 -0.38 5.03 5.49
CA VAL A 51 -0.85 4.32 4.29
C VAL A 51 0.17 4.45 3.14
N GLU A 52 0.70 5.64 2.88
CA GLU A 52 1.74 5.84 1.86
C GLU A 52 3.04 5.10 2.18
N CYS A 53 3.47 5.10 3.45
CA CYS A 53 4.63 4.33 3.90
C CYS A 53 4.39 2.83 3.73
N ALA A 54 3.20 2.33 4.06
CA ALA A 54 2.84 0.93 3.86
C ALA A 54 2.83 0.55 2.37
N ARG A 55 2.29 1.41 1.50
CA ARG A 55 2.33 1.25 0.05
C ARG A 55 3.77 1.11 -0.45
N LYS A 56 4.64 2.05 -0.11
CA LYS A 56 6.07 2.03 -0.50
C LYS A 56 6.74 0.74 -0.04
N ALA A 57 6.59 0.36 1.23
CA ALA A 57 7.19 -0.87 1.76
C ALA A 57 6.69 -2.14 1.06
N ILE A 58 5.40 -2.19 0.68
CA ILE A 58 4.82 -3.33 -0.05
C ILE A 58 5.39 -3.41 -1.46
N LEU A 59 5.50 -2.28 -2.19
CA LEU A 59 6.01 -2.25 -3.56
C LEU A 59 7.52 -2.49 -3.62
N GLU A 60 8.28 -2.06 -2.62
CA GLU A 60 9.71 -2.43 -2.48
C GLU A 60 9.89 -3.94 -2.22
N LEU A 61 9.01 -4.56 -1.43
CA LEU A 61 9.04 -5.99 -1.17
C LEU A 61 8.55 -6.83 -2.36
N PHE A 62 7.67 -6.27 -3.20
CA PHE A 62 7.11 -6.93 -4.36
C PHE A 62 7.01 -5.96 -5.56
N PRO A 63 8.12 -5.74 -6.29
CA PRO A 63 8.09 -4.96 -7.51
C PRO A 63 7.10 -5.55 -8.53
N GLY A 64 6.28 -4.71 -9.18
CA GLY A 64 5.25 -5.17 -10.11
C GLY A 64 3.89 -5.50 -9.46
N PHE A 65 3.74 -5.27 -8.16
CA PHE A 65 2.49 -5.52 -7.41
C PHE A 65 1.51 -4.33 -7.44
N GLU A 66 1.82 -3.23 -8.14
CA GLU A 66 1.07 -1.95 -8.12
C GLU A 66 -0.41 -2.15 -8.46
N ALA A 67 -0.72 -2.71 -9.63
CA ALA A 67 -2.10 -2.91 -10.06
C ALA A 67 -2.89 -3.84 -9.13
N ARG A 68 -2.20 -4.79 -8.47
CA ARG A 68 -2.83 -5.68 -7.48
C ARG A 68 -3.01 -4.98 -6.14
N TYR A 69 -2.07 -4.13 -5.74
CA TYR A 69 -2.19 -3.29 -4.55
C TYR A 69 -3.43 -2.40 -4.66
N GLU A 70 -3.58 -1.67 -5.75
CA GLU A 70 -4.70 -0.74 -5.97
C GLU A 70 -6.05 -1.47 -5.95
N ARG A 71 -6.12 -2.67 -6.55
CA ARG A 71 -7.36 -3.45 -6.58
C ARG A 71 -7.70 -4.13 -5.26
N VAL A 72 -6.70 -4.61 -4.54
CA VAL A 72 -6.90 -5.52 -3.40
C VAL A 72 -6.58 -4.85 -2.07
N VAL A 73 -5.43 -4.19 -1.95
CA VAL A 73 -4.93 -3.67 -0.67
C VAL A 73 -5.47 -2.28 -0.36
N GLU A 74 -5.40 -1.37 -1.32
CA GLU A 74 -5.83 0.02 -1.17
C GLU A 74 -7.26 0.19 -0.64
N PRO A 75 -8.27 -0.60 -1.09
CA PRO A 75 -9.63 -0.46 -0.58
C PRO A 75 -9.76 -0.67 0.92
N TYR A 76 -8.91 -1.51 1.53
CA TYR A 76 -8.90 -1.69 2.98
C TYR A 76 -8.43 -0.44 3.72
N PHE A 77 -7.40 0.23 3.20
CA PHE A 77 -6.91 1.49 3.77
C PHE A 77 -7.90 2.62 3.57
N MET A 78 -8.48 2.76 2.38
CA MET A 78 -9.50 3.77 2.12
C MET A 78 -10.70 3.59 3.05
N ARG A 79 -11.15 2.34 3.25
CA ARG A 79 -12.27 2.05 4.15
C ARG A 79 -11.98 2.50 5.59
N VAL A 80 -10.80 2.22 6.15
CA VAL A 80 -10.50 2.61 7.54
C VAL A 80 -10.36 4.13 7.68
N LEU A 81 -9.78 4.81 6.68
CA LEU A 81 -9.68 6.26 6.66
C LEU A 81 -11.08 6.91 6.58
N GLN A 82 -11.93 6.45 5.67
CA GLN A 82 -13.31 6.94 5.53
C GLN A 82 -14.16 6.69 6.78
N GLN A 83 -13.95 5.55 7.45
CA GLN A 83 -14.67 5.24 8.69
C GLN A 83 -14.26 6.16 9.85
N ARG A 84 -12.99 6.56 9.92
CA ARG A 84 -12.45 7.32 11.05
C ARG A 84 -12.49 8.84 10.81
N TRP A 85 -12.37 9.27 9.56
CA TRP A 85 -12.33 10.68 9.13
C TRP A 85 -13.13 10.90 7.84
N PRO A 86 -14.47 10.73 7.89
CA PRO A 86 -15.31 10.83 6.70
C PRO A 86 -15.26 12.22 6.05
N GLU A 87 -15.25 13.30 6.85
CA GLU A 87 -15.23 14.67 6.32
C GLU A 87 -13.88 15.02 5.69
N GLU A 88 -12.78 14.65 6.33
CA GLU A 88 -11.43 14.93 5.84
C GLU A 88 -11.12 14.11 4.58
N GLU A 89 -11.60 12.87 4.50
CA GLU A 89 -11.49 12.06 3.28
C GLU A 89 -12.30 12.63 2.11
N LEU A 90 -13.49 13.19 2.36
CA LEU A 90 -14.26 13.92 1.35
C LEU A 90 -13.52 15.18 0.86
N ARG A 91 -12.88 15.92 1.78
CA ARG A 91 -12.05 17.09 1.42
C ARG A 91 -10.74 16.71 0.74
N PHE A 92 -10.22 15.52 0.99
CA PHE A 92 -9.02 15.02 0.33
C PHE A 92 -9.31 14.53 -1.09
N THR A 93 -10.45 13.88 -1.29
CA THR A 93 -10.90 13.40 -2.61
C THR A 93 -11.45 14.52 -3.50
N SER A 94 -11.90 15.64 -2.91
CA SER A 94 -12.40 16.79 -3.67
C SER A 94 -11.40 17.96 -3.69
N PRO A 95 -11.07 18.47 -4.89
CA PRO A 95 -11.67 19.78 -5.17
C PRO A 95 -12.35 19.93 -6.56
N TYR A 96 -12.20 19.00 -7.52
CA TYR A 96 -12.68 19.18 -8.91
C TYR A 96 -13.03 17.90 -9.71
N GLU A 97 -13.51 16.81 -9.09
CA GLU A 97 -14.04 15.67 -9.87
C GLU A 97 -15.47 15.92 -10.39
N THR A 98 -15.62 16.89 -11.29
CA THR A 98 -16.61 16.86 -12.40
C THR A 98 -16.34 18.01 -13.37
N VAL A 99 -15.22 17.96 -14.10
CA VAL A 99 -15.13 18.64 -15.39
C VAL A 99 -14.47 17.71 -16.41
N ASN A 100 -15.35 17.22 -17.30
CA ASN A 100 -15.14 16.45 -18.54
C ASN A 100 -14.74 14.98 -18.45
#